data_AF-A0A243CQ75-F1
#
_entry.id   AF-A0A243CQ75-F1
#
_cell.length_a   1.000
_cell.length_b   1.000
_cell.length_c   1.000
_cell.angle_alpha   90.00
_cell.angle_beta   90.00
_cell.angle_gamma   90.00
#
_symmetry.space_group_name_H-M   'P 1'
#
loop_
_entity.id
_entity.type
_entity.pdbx_description
1 polymer ?
#
loop_
_entity_poly.entity_id
_entity_poly.type
_entity_poly.pdbx_seq_one_letter_code
_entity_poly.pdbx_strand_id
1 'polypeptide(L)' 'MDKKGYSRLLTKWHLEIYHSWEDSKELVVELLDTVE' A
#
# COMPACT_ATOMS: atom_id res chain seq x y z
N MET A 1 -16.78 0.86 -3.01
CA MET A 1 -16.59 2.32 -2.77
C MET A 1 -15.61 2.45 -1.63
N ASP A 2 -14.43 2.98 -1.91
CA ASP A 2 -13.45 3.29 -0.86
C ASP A 2 -14.07 4.26 0.15
N LYS A 3 -13.84 4.01 1.44
CA LYS A 3 -14.53 4.61 2.58
C LYS A 3 -14.41 6.14 2.70
N LYS A 4 -13.65 6.80 1.83
CA LYS A 4 -13.41 8.26 1.84
C LYS A 4 -13.74 8.98 0.53
N GLY A 5 -14.31 8.29 -0.46
CA GLY A 5 -14.75 8.92 -1.71
C GLY A 5 -13.64 9.21 -2.73
N TYR A 6 -12.41 8.82 -2.45
CA TYR A 6 -11.29 8.91 -3.39
C TYR A 6 -11.12 7.59 -4.15
N SER A 7 -10.74 7.68 -5.43
CA SER A 7 -10.46 6.51 -6.26
C SER A 7 -8.96 6.24 -6.31
N ARG A 8 -8.58 4.97 -6.19
CA ARG A 8 -7.18 4.55 -6.32
C ARG A 8 -6.69 4.75 -7.75
N LEU A 9 -5.54 5.41 -7.90
CA LEU A 9 -4.92 5.64 -9.21
C LEU A 9 -3.91 4.53 -9.54
N LEU A 10 -4.41 3.41 -10.08
CA LEU A 10 -3.62 2.23 -10.42
C LEU A 10 -2.50 2.46 -11.47
N THR A 11 -2.55 3.56 -12.21
CA THR A 11 -1.53 3.95 -13.20
C THR A 11 -0.47 4.90 -12.63
N LYS A 12 -0.59 5.28 -11.36
CA LYS A 12 0.36 6.13 -10.64
C LYS A 12 1.23 5.27 -9.73
N TRP A 13 2.28 5.88 -9.19
CA TRP A 13 3.17 5.22 -8.25
C TRP A 13 2.44 4.87 -6.95
N HIS A 14 2.86 3.77 -6.33
CA HIS A 14 2.55 3.41 -4.96
C HIS A 14 3.85 3.07 -4.22
N LEU A 15 3.83 3.16 -2.89
CA LEU A 15 4.95 2.80 -2.03
C LEU A 15 4.59 1.59 -1.19
N GLU A 16 5.54 0.67 -1.07
CA GLU A 16 5.47 -0.49 -0.19
C GLU A 16 6.60 -0.37 0.82
N ILE A 17 6.26 -0.23 2.11
CA ILE A 17 7.24 -0.09 3.18
C ILE A 17 7.27 -1.41 3.95
N TYR A 18 8.41 -2.06 3.91
CA TYR A 18 8.65 -3.34 4.58
C TYR A 18 9.33 -3.08 5.92
N HIS A 19 8.68 -3.47 7.02
CA HIS A 19 9.18 -3.18 8.37
C HIS A 19 10.18 -4.21 8.89
N SER A 20 10.11 -5.44 8.40
CA SER A 20 11.07 -6.50 8.69
C SER A 20 11.20 -7.44 7.50
N TRP A 21 12.40 -8.00 7.36
CA TRP A 21 12.73 -9.04 6.37
C TRP A 21 13.17 -10.34 7.05
N GLU A 22 13.04 -10.42 8.37
CA GLU A 22 13.58 -11.52 9.18
C GLU A 22 12.75 -12.79 9.11
N ASP A 23 11.43 -12.68 8.94
CA ASP A 23 10.52 -13.81 8.75
C ASP A 23 9.77 -13.68 7.43
N SER A 24 10.09 -14.56 6.47
CA SER A 24 9.42 -14.61 5.17
C SER A 24 7.97 -15.09 5.25
N LYS A 25 7.52 -15.61 6.40
CA LYS A 25 6.13 -16.02 6.64
C LYS A 25 5.29 -14.91 7.29
N GLU A 26 5.93 -13.95 7.94
CA GLU A 26 5.28 -12.84 8.66
C GLU A 26 5.80 -11.51 8.12
N LEU A 27 5.46 -11.24 6.85
CA LEU A 27 5.84 -10.03 6.17
C LEU A 27 4.87 -8.89 6.52
N VAL A 28 5.33 -7.95 7.34
CA VAL A 28 4.57 -6.74 7.68
C VAL A 28 4.89 -5.64 6.66
N VAL A 29 3.88 -5.26 5.88
CA VAL A 29 3.96 -4.22 4.85
C VAL A 29 2.92 -3.13 5.08
N GLU A 30 3.35 -1.88 4.95
CA GLU A 30 2.47 -0.72 4.80
C GLU A 30 2.38 -0.33 3.32
N LEU A 31 1.15 -0.18 2.81
CA LEU A 31 0.86 0.19 1.42
C LEU A 31 0.33 1.62 1.36
N LEU A 32 0.98 2.43 0.53
CA LEU A 32 0.63 3.84 0.31
C LEU A 32 0.32 4.06 -1.17
N ASP A 33 -0.94 4.29 -1.48
CA ASP A 33 -1.44 4.51 -2.84
C ASP A 33 -1.70 5.98 -3.14
N THR A 34 -1.46 6.37 -4.40
CA THR A 34 -1.93 7.67 -4.90
C THR A 34 -3.45 7.60 -5.15
N VAL A 35 -4.17 8.63 -4.72
CA VAL A 35 -5.64 8.73 -4.83
C VAL A 35 -6.06 10.11 -5.36
N GLU A 36 -7.25 10.20 -5.99
CA GLU A 36 -7.89 11.45 -6.45
C GLU A 36 -9.40 11.49 -6.16
#